data_AF-A0A3L8C2K6-F1
#
_entry.id   AF-A0A3L8C2K6-F1
#
_cell.length_a   1.000
_cell.length_b   1.000
_cell.length_c   1.000
_cell.angle_alpha   90.00
_cell.angle_beta   90.00
_cell.angle_gamma   90.00
#
_symmetry.space_group_name_H-M   'P 1'
#
loop_
_entity.id
_entity.type
_entity.pdbx_description
1 polymer ?
#
loop_
_entity_poly.entity_id
_entity_poly.type
_entity_poly.pdbx_seq_one_letter_code
_entity_poly.pdbx_strand_id
1 'polypeptide(L)'
;MSFDFTGKVAIVTGAGGGLGYAYAQYLAEHGANVIVNDLGGGTFGYDGKPSSKVATAAAEKINALGKGKAIADGHDVSVAKNAERMVETAIQNWGHIDIIINNAGIASTEVFPNVSKEEYDLHLGVHVLGALNTMQAAWPHMVKQGYGRIINTSSDSVLGFSPQATYPSMKAALIGLSRNAGLLGVDHNINVNVIMPAAFTRLSALLPAGGFRDHLEKDFQPEKLAPVVGYLCHEKCEITREIFSIGGGKFQRIVMASSDAMAVDMTMESVEAQMSVVMTDDTSKLQIFKSTFDDLKNLGFSDEECQMFYDMTATQQELGPIEAVPIDSVDNVWDITIKSPVGDQFSRLVLNSSGNSLQGHVLNEEHGNQTVLDGKIENSDALVWKCKLTKPVPMTLTYTGQVDKDQNLQGKVVGTLMGKTVMDCAFLGKPVFGDQADQAKQESQQQAQLDGQKKPGLLKRLFAKA
;
A
#
# COMPACT_ATOMS: atom_id res chain seq x y z
N MET A 1 11.73 -32.98 14.01
CA MET A 1 11.81 -31.67 13.33
C MET A 1 10.66 -30.83 13.85
N SER A 2 10.91 -29.94 14.80
CA SER A 2 9.88 -29.11 15.44
C SER A 2 9.66 -27.81 14.67
N PHE A 3 8.41 -27.32 14.63
CA PHE A 3 8.12 -25.93 14.34
C PHE A 3 8.52 -25.13 15.59
N ASP A 4 9.54 -24.29 15.47
CA ASP A 4 10.19 -23.60 16.59
C ASP A 4 10.25 -22.11 16.27
N PHE A 5 9.87 -21.29 17.25
CA PHE A 5 9.86 -19.84 17.19
C PHE A 5 10.88 -19.23 18.17
N THR A 6 11.79 -20.03 18.72
CA THR A 6 12.88 -19.53 19.56
C THR A 6 13.61 -18.38 18.87
N GLY A 7 13.69 -17.25 19.55
CA GLY A 7 14.31 -16.03 19.03
C GLY A 7 13.41 -15.18 18.13
N LYS A 8 12.21 -15.65 17.76
CA LYS A 8 11.23 -14.83 17.04
C LYS A 8 10.49 -13.88 17.98
N VAL A 9 10.13 -12.72 17.47
CA VAL A 9 9.39 -11.69 18.22
C VAL A 9 8.06 -11.40 17.52
N ALA A 10 6.96 -11.47 18.28
CA ALA A 10 5.62 -11.26 17.78
C ALA A 10 4.90 -10.13 18.51
N ILE A 11 4.06 -9.38 17.79
CA ILE A 11 2.99 -8.56 18.37
C ILE A 11 1.66 -9.21 18.00
N VAL A 12 0.81 -9.44 19.00
CA VAL A 12 -0.57 -9.91 18.79
C VAL A 12 -1.52 -8.89 19.40
N THR A 13 -2.36 -8.28 18.56
CA THR A 13 -3.33 -7.26 19.01
C THR A 13 -4.65 -7.89 19.42
N GLY A 14 -5.30 -7.33 20.46
CA GLY A 14 -6.50 -7.94 21.07
C GLY A 14 -6.22 -9.31 21.69
N ALA A 15 -5.05 -9.46 22.33
CA ALA A 15 -4.55 -10.71 22.86
C ALA A 15 -4.83 -10.93 24.36
N GLY A 16 -5.69 -10.11 24.97
CA GLY A 16 -6.12 -10.28 26.36
C GLY A 16 -7.06 -11.47 26.58
N GLY A 17 -7.68 -11.98 25.51
CA GLY A 17 -8.54 -13.17 25.53
C GLY A 17 -8.90 -13.68 24.14
N GLY A 18 -9.73 -14.72 24.09
CA GLY A 18 -10.26 -15.29 22.85
C GLY A 18 -9.17 -15.72 21.86
N LEU A 19 -9.37 -15.41 20.58
CA LEU A 19 -8.47 -15.79 19.48
C LEU A 19 -7.06 -15.22 19.64
N GLY A 20 -6.94 -13.92 19.91
CA GLY A 20 -5.63 -13.27 20.07
C GLY A 20 -4.80 -13.91 21.18
N TYR A 21 -5.41 -14.22 22.33
CA TYR A 21 -4.72 -14.93 23.40
C TYR A 21 -4.27 -16.33 22.98
N ALA A 22 -5.14 -17.10 22.31
CA ALA A 22 -4.79 -18.44 21.84
C ALA A 22 -3.61 -18.41 20.85
N TYR A 23 -3.55 -17.41 19.96
CA TYR A 23 -2.42 -17.24 19.04
C TYR A 23 -1.13 -16.85 19.77
N ALA A 24 -1.21 -15.87 20.68
CA ALA A 24 -0.06 -15.43 21.48
C ALA A 24 0.51 -16.58 22.33
N GLN A 25 -0.37 -17.33 23.00
CA GLN A 25 0.00 -18.51 23.77
C GLN A 25 0.67 -19.55 22.88
N TYR A 26 0.08 -19.90 21.75
CA TYR A 26 0.63 -20.93 20.86
C TYR A 26 2.02 -20.58 20.36
N LEU A 27 2.27 -19.34 19.93
CA LEU A 27 3.60 -18.89 19.51
C LEU A 27 4.61 -18.98 20.66
N ALA A 28 4.23 -18.54 21.87
CA ALA A 28 5.11 -18.57 23.04
C ALA A 28 5.41 -20.01 23.54
N GLU A 29 4.46 -20.94 23.44
CA GLU A 29 4.66 -22.37 23.71
C GLU A 29 5.68 -23.03 22.76
N HIS A 30 5.92 -22.39 21.61
CA HIS A 30 6.93 -22.76 20.64
C HIS A 30 8.15 -21.84 20.68
N GLY A 31 8.33 -21.01 21.71
CA GLY A 31 9.56 -20.25 21.97
C GLY A 31 9.57 -18.78 21.53
N ALA A 32 8.48 -18.27 20.95
CA ALA A 32 8.40 -16.86 20.58
C ALA A 32 8.39 -15.93 21.80
N ASN A 33 9.00 -14.76 21.67
CA ASN A 33 8.72 -13.63 22.54
C ASN A 33 7.52 -12.86 22.00
N VAL A 34 6.58 -12.44 22.86
CA VAL A 34 5.29 -11.88 22.42
C VAL A 34 4.94 -10.59 23.16
N ILE A 35 4.60 -9.54 22.42
CA ILE A 35 3.85 -8.41 22.95
C ILE A 35 2.37 -8.76 22.90
N VAL A 36 1.77 -8.85 24.08
CA VAL A 36 0.35 -9.11 24.29
C VAL A 36 -0.36 -7.76 24.38
N ASN A 37 -0.82 -7.25 23.23
CA ASN A 37 -1.56 -5.99 23.19
C ASN A 37 -3.05 -6.22 23.43
N ASP A 38 -3.64 -5.49 24.38
CA ASP A 38 -5.09 -5.39 24.55
C ASP A 38 -5.49 -4.11 25.29
N LEU A 39 -6.38 -3.33 24.69
CA LEU A 39 -6.92 -2.10 25.28
C LEU A 39 -7.77 -2.37 26.54
N GLY A 40 -8.36 -3.56 26.64
CA GLY A 40 -9.27 -3.95 27.72
C GLY A 40 -10.64 -3.27 27.65
N GLY A 41 -11.10 -2.93 26.44
CA GLY A 41 -12.45 -2.42 26.18
C GLY A 41 -13.50 -3.52 26.08
N GLY A 42 -14.78 -3.14 25.97
CA GLY A 42 -15.88 -4.07 25.76
C GLY A 42 -16.00 -4.58 24.32
N THR A 43 -17.05 -5.35 24.05
CA THR A 43 -17.22 -6.05 22.75
C THR A 43 -17.52 -5.07 21.63
N PHE A 44 -18.22 -3.99 21.92
CA PHE A 44 -18.71 -2.98 20.99
C PHE A 44 -17.81 -1.74 20.95
N GLY A 45 -16.74 -1.71 21.74
CA GLY A 45 -15.73 -0.63 21.74
C GLY A 45 -16.10 0.60 22.57
N TYR A 46 -17.40 0.82 22.82
CA TYR A 46 -17.90 1.87 23.71
C TYR A 46 -18.49 1.33 25.02
N ASP A 47 -18.69 0.01 25.12
CA ASP A 47 -19.11 -0.66 26.35
C ASP A 47 -17.90 -0.92 27.26
N GLY A 48 -18.03 -0.60 28.55
CA GLY A 48 -16.95 -0.81 29.52
C GLY A 48 -15.85 0.27 29.50
N LYS A 49 -14.98 0.23 30.52
CA LYS A 49 -13.83 1.14 30.64
C LYS A 49 -12.54 0.39 30.27
N PRO A 50 -11.76 0.87 29.30
CA PRO A 50 -10.46 0.30 28.97
C PRO A 50 -9.60 0.05 30.20
N SER A 51 -8.99 -1.13 30.26
CA SER A 51 -8.07 -1.51 31.33
C SER A 51 -7.02 -2.49 30.84
N SER A 52 -5.76 -2.06 30.82
CA SER A 52 -4.60 -2.88 30.45
C SER A 52 -4.37 -4.11 31.33
N LYS A 53 -5.13 -4.27 32.43
CA LYS A 53 -5.07 -5.44 33.31
C LYS A 53 -5.32 -6.76 32.58
N VAL A 54 -6.15 -6.75 31.53
CA VAL A 54 -6.42 -7.97 30.74
C VAL A 54 -5.17 -8.41 29.96
N ALA A 55 -4.42 -7.46 29.40
CA ALA A 55 -3.14 -7.73 28.74
C ALA A 55 -2.11 -8.22 29.77
N THR A 56 -2.05 -7.59 30.96
CA THR A 56 -1.15 -8.04 32.05
C THR A 56 -1.43 -9.48 32.46
N ALA A 57 -2.69 -9.83 32.75
CA ALA A 57 -3.07 -11.17 33.15
C ALA A 57 -2.78 -12.22 32.06
N ALA A 58 -2.99 -11.87 30.79
CA ALA A 58 -2.66 -12.73 29.66
C ALA A 58 -1.15 -12.95 29.54
N ALA A 59 -0.34 -11.89 29.63
CA ALA A 59 1.12 -12.00 29.59
C ALA A 59 1.67 -12.83 30.76
N GLU A 60 1.13 -12.67 31.97
CA GLU A 60 1.49 -13.49 33.14
C GLU A 60 1.24 -14.98 32.91
N LYS A 61 0.08 -15.34 32.35
CA LYS A 61 -0.23 -16.74 31.99
C LYS A 61 0.76 -17.30 30.98
N ILE A 62 1.11 -16.53 29.95
CA ILE A 62 2.10 -16.94 28.94
C ILE A 62 3.48 -17.13 29.57
N ASN A 63 3.93 -16.17 30.39
CA ASN A 63 5.22 -16.26 31.08
C ASN A 63 5.30 -17.48 32.01
N ALA A 64 4.19 -17.89 32.63
CA ALA A 64 4.13 -19.09 33.46
C ALA A 64 4.38 -20.40 32.70
N LEU A 65 4.26 -20.41 31.36
CA LEU A 65 4.56 -21.58 30.51
C LEU A 65 6.08 -21.81 30.36
N GLY A 66 6.89 -20.77 30.56
CA GLY A 66 8.36 -20.87 30.69
C GLY A 66 9.17 -21.08 29.40
N LYS A 67 8.54 -21.11 28.22
CA LYS A 67 9.23 -21.32 26.92
C LYS A 67 9.49 -20.05 26.12
N GLY A 68 8.55 -19.12 26.14
CA GLY A 68 8.67 -17.78 25.56
C GLY A 68 8.51 -16.71 26.64
N LYS A 69 8.75 -15.44 26.29
CA LYS A 69 8.49 -14.31 27.18
C LYS A 69 7.35 -13.46 26.64
N ALA A 70 6.53 -12.93 27.53
CA ALA A 70 5.44 -12.03 27.17
C ALA A 70 5.56 -10.68 27.88
N ILE A 71 5.33 -9.60 27.15
CA ILE A 71 5.20 -8.23 27.67
C ILE A 71 3.78 -7.76 27.39
N ALA A 72 3.10 -7.25 28.42
CA ALA A 72 1.77 -6.69 28.28
C ALA A 72 1.83 -5.28 27.70
N ASP A 73 0.91 -4.98 26.77
CA ASP A 73 0.74 -3.67 26.17
C ASP A 73 -0.74 -3.27 26.19
N GLY A 74 -1.02 -2.05 26.64
CA GLY A 74 -2.39 -1.54 26.78
C GLY A 74 -2.77 -0.48 25.75
N HIS A 75 -1.98 -0.30 24.70
CA HIS A 75 -2.17 0.79 23.77
C HIS A 75 -3.33 0.55 22.81
N ASP A 76 -3.99 1.63 22.40
CA ASP A 76 -5.04 1.61 21.37
C ASP A 76 -4.43 1.55 19.97
N VAL A 77 -4.76 0.50 19.22
CA VAL A 77 -4.28 0.25 17.85
C VAL A 77 -4.75 1.31 16.85
N SER A 78 -5.89 1.97 17.10
CA SER A 78 -6.43 2.99 16.20
C SER A 78 -5.57 4.26 16.14
N VAL A 79 -4.63 4.42 17.08
CA VAL A 79 -3.71 5.56 17.17
C VAL A 79 -2.34 5.18 16.60
N ALA A 80 -1.89 5.83 15.52
CA ALA A 80 -0.62 5.49 14.86
C ALA A 80 0.59 5.50 15.80
N LYS A 81 0.73 6.56 16.63
CA LYS A 81 1.83 6.69 17.60
C LYS A 81 1.86 5.56 18.65
N ASN A 82 0.73 4.94 18.92
CA ASN A 82 0.65 3.81 19.83
C ASN A 82 1.22 2.54 19.18
N ALA A 83 0.97 2.34 17.88
CA ALA A 83 1.58 1.25 17.12
C ALA A 83 3.12 1.40 17.04
N GLU A 84 3.62 2.62 16.86
CA GLU A 84 5.05 2.92 16.93
C GLU A 84 5.64 2.49 18.30
N ARG A 85 4.99 2.86 19.41
CA ARG A 85 5.44 2.46 20.77
C ARG A 85 5.43 0.95 20.99
N MET A 86 4.44 0.23 20.45
CA MET A 86 4.41 -1.23 20.52
C MET A 86 5.62 -1.84 19.81
N VAL A 87 5.91 -1.36 18.60
CA VAL A 87 7.09 -1.83 17.85
C VAL A 87 8.39 -1.43 18.56
N GLU A 88 8.51 -0.20 19.05
CA GLU A 88 9.66 0.24 19.84
C GLU A 88 9.88 -0.64 21.07
N THR A 89 8.80 -1.06 21.75
CA THR A 89 8.89 -1.99 22.89
C THR A 89 9.51 -3.32 22.45
N ALA A 90 9.12 -3.86 21.29
CA ALA A 90 9.72 -5.08 20.76
C ALA A 90 11.20 -4.89 20.44
N ILE A 91 11.54 -3.80 19.75
CA ILE A 91 12.93 -3.48 19.39
C ILE A 91 13.81 -3.28 20.64
N GLN A 92 13.33 -2.56 21.65
CA GLN A 92 14.10 -2.29 22.87
C GLN A 92 14.36 -3.55 23.69
N ASN A 93 13.41 -4.49 23.71
CA ASN A 93 13.53 -5.71 24.54
C ASN A 93 14.22 -6.86 23.82
N TRP A 94 14.07 -6.97 22.50
CA TRP A 94 14.53 -8.13 21.73
C TRP A 94 15.31 -7.80 20.47
N GLY A 95 15.36 -6.54 20.04
CA GLY A 95 16.19 -6.04 18.93
C GLY A 95 15.53 -6.04 17.55
N HIS A 96 14.41 -6.76 17.38
CA HIS A 96 13.75 -6.95 16.10
C HIS A 96 12.24 -7.26 16.27
N ILE A 97 11.52 -7.32 15.15
CA ILE A 97 10.10 -7.71 15.09
C ILE A 97 9.88 -8.61 13.88
N ASP A 98 9.35 -9.81 14.09
CA ASP A 98 9.20 -10.83 13.06
C ASP A 98 7.75 -11.03 12.62
N ILE A 99 6.84 -10.97 13.59
CA ILE A 99 5.45 -11.41 13.42
C ILE A 99 4.49 -10.33 13.90
N ILE A 100 3.50 -9.99 13.07
CA ILE A 100 2.35 -9.16 13.46
C ILE A 100 1.07 -9.95 13.23
N ILE A 101 0.27 -10.14 14.28
CA ILE A 101 -1.09 -10.68 14.16
C ILE A 101 -2.07 -9.58 14.53
N ASN A 102 -2.68 -9.01 13.50
CA ASN A 102 -3.73 -8.01 13.62
C ASN A 102 -5.08 -8.69 13.88
N ASN A 103 -5.38 -8.87 15.16
CA ASN A 103 -6.58 -9.56 15.65
C ASN A 103 -7.56 -8.63 16.39
N ALA A 104 -7.11 -7.48 16.91
CA ALA A 104 -7.97 -6.52 17.59
C ALA A 104 -9.23 -6.18 16.79
N GLY A 105 -10.37 -6.13 17.47
CA GLY A 105 -11.65 -5.90 16.82
C GLY A 105 -12.80 -5.77 17.80
N ILE A 106 -13.83 -5.08 17.33
CA ILE A 106 -15.10 -4.85 18.01
C ILE A 106 -16.26 -5.32 17.14
N ALA A 107 -17.42 -5.58 17.74
CA ALA A 107 -18.66 -5.90 17.05
C ALA A 107 -19.48 -4.63 16.79
N SER A 108 -20.24 -4.63 15.70
CA SER A 108 -21.16 -3.53 15.39
C SER A 108 -22.50 -3.76 16.06
N THR A 109 -23.22 -2.68 16.36
CA THR A 109 -24.60 -2.74 16.86
C THR A 109 -25.62 -2.17 15.89
N GLU A 110 -25.19 -1.28 14.99
CA GLU A 110 -26.09 -0.57 14.09
C GLU A 110 -26.34 -1.34 12.79
N VAL A 111 -27.53 -1.17 12.23
CA VAL A 111 -27.99 -1.90 11.04
C VAL A 111 -28.27 -0.95 9.90
N PHE A 112 -28.01 -1.38 8.68
CA PHE A 112 -28.30 -0.58 7.49
C PHE A 112 -29.81 -0.32 7.34
N PRO A 113 -30.26 0.89 6.96
CA PRO A 113 -29.47 2.07 6.56
C PRO A 113 -29.08 3.01 7.70
N ASN A 114 -29.48 2.72 8.95
CA ASN A 114 -29.29 3.61 10.10
C ASN A 114 -27.93 3.37 10.77
N VAL A 115 -26.86 3.83 10.12
CA VAL A 115 -25.50 3.77 10.67
C VAL A 115 -24.97 5.20 10.85
N SER A 116 -24.55 5.51 12.08
CA SER A 116 -23.97 6.77 12.51
C SER A 116 -22.52 6.93 12.02
N LYS A 117 -22.06 8.18 11.92
CA LYS A 117 -20.66 8.44 11.55
C LYS A 117 -19.71 7.90 12.60
N GLU A 118 -20.11 7.98 13.87
CA GLU A 118 -19.34 7.54 15.02
C GLU A 118 -19.10 6.02 14.99
N GLU A 119 -20.11 5.21 14.67
CA GLU A 119 -19.96 3.77 14.47
C GLU A 119 -18.98 3.48 13.32
N TYR A 120 -19.12 4.17 12.18
CA TYR A 120 -18.21 4.00 11.05
C TYR A 120 -16.76 4.37 11.39
N ASP A 121 -16.53 5.54 11.98
CA ASP A 121 -15.20 6.03 12.35
C ASP A 121 -14.54 5.08 13.37
N LEU A 122 -15.30 4.62 14.36
CA LEU A 122 -14.81 3.69 15.39
C LEU A 122 -14.37 2.35 14.77
N HIS A 123 -15.22 1.74 13.93
CA HIS A 123 -14.90 0.48 13.28
C HIS A 123 -13.75 0.61 12.28
N LEU A 124 -13.69 1.71 11.52
CA LEU A 124 -12.57 2.02 10.63
C LEU A 124 -11.26 2.16 11.42
N GLY A 125 -11.31 2.91 12.52
CA GLY A 125 -10.20 3.12 13.44
C GLY A 125 -9.63 1.82 13.99
N VAL A 126 -10.49 0.98 14.57
CA VAL A 126 -10.05 -0.26 15.24
C VAL A 126 -9.61 -1.33 14.24
N HIS A 127 -10.40 -1.59 13.19
CA HIS A 127 -10.14 -2.73 12.32
C HIS A 127 -9.13 -2.43 11.22
N VAL A 128 -9.33 -1.34 10.47
CA VAL A 128 -8.54 -1.06 9.26
C VAL A 128 -7.32 -0.23 9.61
N LEU A 129 -7.53 0.92 10.26
CA LEU A 129 -6.42 1.77 10.67
C LEU A 129 -5.57 1.07 11.73
N GLY A 130 -6.17 0.31 12.65
CA GLY A 130 -5.43 -0.51 13.60
C GLY A 130 -4.44 -1.46 12.94
N ALA A 131 -4.89 -2.22 11.93
CA ALA A 131 -4.01 -3.11 11.18
C ALA A 131 -2.97 -2.36 10.35
N LEU A 132 -3.37 -1.24 9.71
CA LEU A 132 -2.45 -0.42 8.91
C LEU A 132 -1.35 0.21 9.78
N ASN A 133 -1.70 0.73 10.95
CA ASN A 133 -0.78 1.39 11.89
C ASN A 133 0.32 0.43 12.36
N THR A 134 -0.05 -0.79 12.77
CA THR A 134 0.94 -1.81 13.20
C THR A 134 1.81 -2.27 12.04
N MET A 135 1.24 -2.45 10.86
CA MET A 135 1.99 -2.79 9.65
C MET A 135 2.98 -1.68 9.32
N GLN A 136 2.55 -0.42 9.25
CA GLN A 136 3.41 0.73 8.92
C GLN A 136 4.53 0.93 9.95
N ALA A 137 4.24 0.76 11.24
CA ALA A 137 5.25 0.86 12.29
C ALA A 137 6.31 -0.25 12.18
N ALA A 138 5.91 -1.49 11.86
CA ALA A 138 6.84 -2.63 11.76
C ALA A 138 7.57 -2.72 10.40
N TRP A 139 6.96 -2.20 9.33
CA TRP A 139 7.43 -2.41 7.95
C TRP A 139 8.89 -2.03 7.72
N PRO A 140 9.39 -0.85 8.14
CA PRO A 140 10.79 -0.48 7.92
C PRO A 140 11.77 -1.44 8.60
N HIS A 141 11.40 -1.99 9.76
CA HIS A 141 12.22 -2.96 10.49
C HIS A 141 12.24 -4.31 9.76
N MET A 142 11.08 -4.79 9.30
CA MET A 142 10.96 -6.03 8.53
C MET A 142 11.70 -5.96 7.19
N VAL A 143 11.63 -4.83 6.49
CA VAL A 143 12.37 -4.59 5.25
C VAL A 143 13.87 -4.62 5.51
N LYS A 144 14.33 -3.89 6.54
CA LYS A 144 15.76 -3.81 6.89
C LYS A 144 16.36 -5.17 7.23
N GLN A 145 15.60 -6.04 7.90
CA GLN A 145 16.08 -7.37 8.29
C GLN A 145 15.81 -8.47 7.23
N GLY A 146 15.03 -8.18 6.18
CA GLY A 146 14.68 -9.15 5.14
C GLY A 146 13.80 -10.31 5.63
N TYR A 147 12.91 -10.04 6.58
CA TYR A 147 11.96 -11.04 7.10
C TYR A 147 10.74 -10.38 7.75
N GLY A 148 9.55 -10.89 7.45
CA GLY A 148 8.33 -10.55 8.17
C GLY A 148 7.18 -11.53 7.90
N ARG A 149 6.30 -11.71 8.89
CA ARG A 149 5.07 -12.49 8.74
C ARG A 149 3.91 -11.73 9.36
N ILE A 150 2.90 -11.41 8.56
CA ILE A 150 1.77 -10.58 8.96
C ILE A 150 0.47 -11.32 8.69
N ILE A 151 -0.39 -11.39 9.71
CA ILE A 151 -1.73 -11.98 9.62
C ILE A 151 -2.75 -10.91 9.93
N ASN A 152 -3.65 -10.66 8.97
CA ASN A 152 -4.81 -9.78 9.16
C ASN A 152 -6.08 -10.61 9.36
N THR A 153 -6.89 -10.24 10.35
CA THR A 153 -8.11 -10.99 10.71
C THR A 153 -9.34 -10.39 10.03
N SER A 154 -9.77 -10.99 8.92
CA SER A 154 -11.05 -10.73 8.25
C SER A 154 -12.18 -11.54 8.90
N SER A 155 -13.26 -11.84 8.17
CA SER A 155 -14.44 -12.56 8.65
C SER A 155 -15.23 -13.11 7.47
N ASP A 156 -15.85 -14.29 7.62
CA ASP A 156 -16.77 -14.83 6.60
C ASP A 156 -18.01 -13.93 6.40
N SER A 157 -18.25 -12.96 7.30
CA SER A 157 -19.31 -11.96 7.14
C SER A 157 -19.21 -11.12 5.87
N VAL A 158 -18.03 -11.08 5.22
CA VAL A 158 -17.84 -10.43 3.92
C VAL A 158 -18.68 -11.08 2.81
N LEU A 159 -19.11 -12.32 2.99
CA LEU A 159 -19.96 -13.06 2.06
C LEU A 159 -21.45 -12.70 2.21
N GLY A 160 -21.80 -11.84 3.17
CA GLY A 160 -23.17 -11.55 3.58
C GLY A 160 -23.57 -12.41 4.78
N PHE A 161 -23.90 -11.77 5.90
CA PHE A 161 -24.18 -12.46 7.15
C PHE A 161 -25.27 -11.79 8.00
N SER A 162 -25.27 -10.46 8.04
CA SER A 162 -26.01 -9.67 9.02
C SER A 162 -26.58 -8.41 8.36
N PRO A 163 -27.68 -7.82 8.88
CA PRO A 163 -28.14 -6.50 8.47
C PRO A 163 -27.12 -5.36 8.77
N GLN A 164 -25.98 -5.69 9.39
CA GLN A 164 -24.86 -4.79 9.66
C GLN A 164 -23.98 -4.63 8.42
N ALA A 165 -23.84 -3.41 7.91
CA ALA A 165 -22.94 -3.12 6.78
C ALA A 165 -21.51 -2.77 7.24
N THR A 166 -21.36 -2.16 8.42
CA THR A 166 -20.09 -1.58 8.89
C THR A 166 -19.00 -2.62 9.11
N TYR A 167 -19.25 -3.61 9.98
CA TYR A 167 -18.27 -4.63 10.32
C TYR A 167 -17.84 -5.47 9.10
N PRO A 168 -18.76 -6.02 8.26
CA PRO A 168 -18.37 -6.72 7.04
C PRO A 168 -17.51 -5.87 6.10
N SER A 169 -17.86 -4.59 5.93
CA SER A 169 -17.08 -3.67 5.07
C SER A 169 -15.65 -3.48 5.56
N MET A 170 -15.47 -3.29 6.88
CA MET A 170 -14.12 -3.17 7.46
C MET A 170 -13.32 -4.47 7.34
N LYS A 171 -13.97 -5.63 7.52
CA LYS A 171 -13.31 -6.93 7.36
C LYS A 171 -12.97 -7.23 5.90
N ALA A 172 -13.78 -6.78 4.94
CA ALA A 172 -13.48 -6.86 3.52
C ALA A 172 -12.27 -5.98 3.14
N ALA A 173 -12.15 -4.78 3.71
CA ALA A 173 -11.02 -3.87 3.46
C ALA A 173 -9.65 -4.50 3.78
N LEU A 174 -9.59 -5.36 4.81
CA LEU A 174 -8.38 -6.09 5.17
C LEU A 174 -7.91 -7.09 4.10
N ILE A 175 -8.82 -7.58 3.25
CA ILE A 175 -8.47 -8.45 2.12
C ILE A 175 -7.65 -7.68 1.08
N GLY A 176 -8.16 -6.51 0.67
CA GLY A 176 -7.48 -5.63 -0.28
C GLY A 176 -6.14 -5.13 0.26
N LEU A 177 -6.10 -4.70 1.54
CA LEU A 177 -4.88 -4.28 2.22
C LEU A 177 -3.81 -5.39 2.18
N SER A 178 -4.19 -6.62 2.54
CA SER A 178 -3.24 -7.73 2.66
C SER A 178 -2.70 -8.19 1.32
N ARG A 179 -3.54 -8.23 0.27
CA ARG A 179 -3.10 -8.61 -1.08
C ARG A 179 -2.08 -7.63 -1.66
N ASN A 180 -2.29 -6.33 -1.45
CA ASN A 180 -1.38 -5.30 -1.92
C ASN A 180 -0.11 -5.21 -1.07
N ALA A 181 -0.23 -5.22 0.26
CA ALA A 181 0.95 -5.22 1.13
C ALA A 181 1.81 -6.48 0.91
N GLY A 182 1.19 -7.65 0.76
CA GLY A 182 1.89 -8.88 0.46
C GLY A 182 2.57 -8.89 -0.91
N LEU A 183 2.12 -8.09 -1.87
CA LEU A 183 2.82 -7.89 -3.15
C LEU A 183 4.11 -7.08 -2.93
N LEU A 184 4.03 -5.97 -2.19
CA LEU A 184 5.18 -5.12 -1.85
C LEU A 184 6.18 -5.82 -0.93
N GLY A 185 5.75 -6.85 -0.20
CA GLY A 185 6.57 -7.61 0.73
C GLY A 185 7.43 -8.71 0.11
N VAL A 186 7.15 -9.13 -1.13
CA VAL A 186 7.80 -10.29 -1.77
C VAL A 186 9.33 -10.12 -1.80
N ASP A 187 9.80 -8.97 -2.28
CA ASP A 187 11.24 -8.69 -2.44
C ASP A 187 11.98 -8.55 -1.10
N HIS A 188 11.24 -8.52 0.01
CA HIS A 188 11.75 -8.37 1.36
C HIS A 188 11.48 -9.59 2.24
N ASN A 189 10.98 -10.70 1.67
CA ASN A 189 10.55 -11.89 2.42
C ASN A 189 9.56 -11.56 3.55
N ILE A 190 8.62 -10.67 3.23
CA ILE A 190 7.50 -10.29 4.10
C ILE A 190 6.22 -10.91 3.54
N ASN A 191 5.68 -11.88 4.25
CA ASN A 191 4.41 -12.50 3.87
C ASN A 191 3.26 -11.83 4.60
N VAL A 192 2.18 -11.52 3.87
CA VAL A 192 0.96 -10.94 4.43
C VAL A 192 -0.23 -11.79 4.00
N ASN A 193 -0.90 -12.43 4.95
CA ASN A 193 -2.06 -13.29 4.69
C ASN A 193 -3.27 -12.85 5.51
N VAL A 194 -4.44 -13.34 5.08
CA VAL A 194 -5.73 -13.08 5.72
C VAL A 194 -6.29 -14.37 6.30
N ILE A 195 -6.85 -14.28 7.50
CA ILE A 195 -7.67 -15.34 8.07
C ILE A 195 -9.13 -14.87 8.24
N MET A 196 -10.07 -15.78 8.07
CA MET A 196 -11.49 -15.63 8.37
C MET A 196 -11.84 -16.68 9.43
N PRO A 197 -11.72 -16.32 10.73
CA PRO A 197 -11.90 -17.29 11.80
C PRO A 197 -13.37 -17.51 12.13
N ALA A 198 -13.75 -18.78 12.30
CA ALA A 198 -14.95 -19.22 12.98
C ALA A 198 -14.55 -19.81 14.34
N ALA A 199 -14.97 -19.17 15.43
CA ALA A 199 -14.62 -19.58 16.78
C ALA A 199 -15.71 -19.26 17.80
N PHE A 200 -15.81 -20.10 18.82
CA PHE A 200 -16.58 -19.79 20.02
C PHE A 200 -15.80 -18.78 20.88
N THR A 201 -16.35 -17.58 21.01
CA THR A 201 -15.78 -16.46 21.76
C THR A 201 -16.85 -15.80 22.62
N ARG A 202 -16.49 -14.72 23.35
CA ARG A 202 -17.45 -13.90 24.09
C ARG A 202 -18.64 -13.44 23.23
N LEU A 203 -18.42 -13.14 21.95
CA LEU A 203 -19.48 -12.71 21.04
C LEU A 203 -20.48 -13.84 20.74
N SER A 204 -20.00 -15.02 20.39
CA SER A 204 -20.87 -16.17 20.12
C SER A 204 -21.51 -16.75 21.38
N ALA A 205 -20.93 -16.49 22.56
CA ALA A 205 -21.54 -16.85 23.84
C ALA A 205 -22.84 -16.07 24.13
N LEU A 206 -23.09 -14.97 23.41
CA LEU A 206 -24.37 -14.24 23.46
C LEU A 206 -25.49 -14.94 22.68
N LEU A 207 -25.18 -15.95 21.87
CA LEU A 207 -26.20 -16.72 21.13
C LEU A 207 -27.12 -17.48 22.10
N PRO A 208 -28.40 -17.65 21.74
CA PRO A 208 -29.33 -18.48 22.51
C PRO A 208 -28.79 -19.90 22.71
N ALA A 209 -29.08 -20.51 23.86
CA ALA A 209 -28.77 -21.90 24.12
C ALA A 209 -29.48 -22.82 23.10
N GLY A 210 -28.79 -23.86 22.65
CA GLY A 210 -29.31 -24.82 21.67
C GLY A 210 -28.21 -25.48 20.86
N GLY A 211 -28.57 -26.48 20.05
CA GLY A 211 -27.60 -27.35 19.38
C GLY A 211 -26.56 -26.63 18.51
N PHE A 212 -26.91 -25.48 17.92
CA PHE A 212 -25.95 -24.66 17.17
C PHE A 212 -24.87 -24.06 18.08
N ARG A 213 -25.27 -23.46 19.21
CA ARG A 213 -24.33 -22.92 20.20
C ARG A 213 -23.52 -24.04 20.83
N ASP A 214 -24.15 -25.16 21.18
CA ASP A 214 -23.47 -26.32 21.78
C ASP A 214 -22.39 -26.88 20.83
N HIS A 215 -22.66 -26.90 19.52
CA HIS A 215 -21.69 -27.31 18.52
C HIS A 215 -20.52 -26.32 18.42
N LEU A 216 -20.77 -25.01 18.42
CA LEU A 216 -19.71 -24.00 18.45
C LEU A 216 -18.85 -24.16 19.71
N GLU A 217 -19.48 -24.27 20.88
CA GLU A 217 -18.79 -24.42 22.16
C GLU A 217 -17.98 -25.72 22.24
N LYS A 218 -18.46 -26.82 21.66
CA LYS A 218 -17.70 -28.07 21.65
C LYS A 218 -16.55 -28.05 20.64
N ASP A 219 -16.83 -27.58 19.42
CA ASP A 219 -16.00 -27.88 18.27
C ASP A 219 -15.14 -26.71 17.81
N PHE A 220 -15.49 -25.45 18.13
CA PHE A 220 -14.86 -24.24 17.58
C PHE A 220 -14.07 -23.44 18.63
N GLN A 221 -13.42 -24.10 19.57
CA GLN A 221 -12.55 -23.43 20.55
C GLN A 221 -11.37 -22.71 19.88
N PRO A 222 -11.00 -21.48 20.33
CA PRO A 222 -9.94 -20.67 19.73
C PRO A 222 -8.61 -21.39 19.49
N GLU A 223 -8.21 -22.28 20.41
CA GLU A 223 -6.95 -23.01 20.37
C GLU A 223 -6.84 -23.94 19.16
N LYS A 224 -7.98 -24.40 18.61
CA LYS A 224 -7.98 -25.25 17.41
C LYS A 224 -7.58 -24.50 16.14
N LEU A 225 -7.59 -23.17 16.16
CA LEU A 225 -7.20 -22.33 15.02
C LEU A 225 -5.71 -21.97 15.09
N ALA A 226 -5.13 -21.96 16.29
CA ALA A 226 -3.77 -21.47 16.54
C ALA A 226 -2.67 -22.20 15.73
N PRO A 227 -2.72 -23.52 15.47
CA PRO A 227 -1.72 -24.18 14.63
C PRO A 227 -1.67 -23.66 13.19
N VAL A 228 -2.82 -23.30 12.62
CA VAL A 228 -2.90 -22.77 11.25
C VAL A 228 -2.25 -21.39 11.20
N VAL A 229 -2.62 -20.52 12.15
CA VAL A 229 -2.02 -19.18 12.28
C VAL A 229 -0.52 -19.27 12.57
N GLY A 230 -0.11 -20.16 13.46
CA GLY A 230 1.28 -20.45 13.75
C GLY A 230 2.06 -20.86 12.50
N TYR A 231 1.53 -21.79 11.69
CA TYR A 231 2.20 -22.17 10.44
C TYR A 231 2.35 -20.98 9.48
N LEU A 232 1.31 -20.17 9.31
CA LEU A 232 1.38 -18.96 8.46
C LEU A 232 2.41 -17.94 8.96
N CYS A 233 2.71 -17.93 10.26
CA CYS A 233 3.74 -17.10 10.89
C CYS A 233 5.14 -17.72 10.89
N HIS A 234 5.29 -18.99 10.49
CA HIS A 234 6.57 -19.68 10.53
C HIS A 234 7.43 -19.37 9.30
N GLU A 235 8.76 -19.39 9.46
CA GLU A 235 9.69 -19.06 8.37
C GLU A 235 9.60 -20.01 7.17
N LYS A 236 9.25 -21.27 7.42
CA LYS A 236 8.96 -22.30 6.39
C LYS A 236 7.71 -22.01 5.55
N CYS A 237 6.83 -21.11 5.98
CA CYS A 237 5.69 -20.73 5.18
C CYS A 237 6.10 -19.66 4.18
N GLU A 238 6.08 -20.02 2.90
CA GLU A 238 6.34 -19.11 1.76
C GLU A 238 5.05 -18.48 1.22
N ILE A 239 3.89 -18.83 1.78
CA ILE A 239 2.60 -18.37 1.29
C ILE A 239 2.40 -16.91 1.69
N THR A 240 1.97 -16.09 0.73
CA THR A 240 1.60 -14.68 0.92
C THR A 240 0.42 -14.33 0.02
N ARG A 241 -0.34 -13.28 0.37
CA ARG A 241 -1.51 -12.75 -0.36
C ARG A 241 -2.73 -13.67 -0.41
N GLU A 242 -2.77 -14.70 0.42
CA GLU A 242 -3.84 -15.68 0.46
C GLU A 242 -4.84 -15.42 1.58
N ILE A 243 -6.04 -15.95 1.37
CA ILE A 243 -7.18 -15.86 2.31
C ILE A 243 -7.50 -17.26 2.80
N PHE A 244 -7.62 -17.43 4.11
CA PHE A 244 -7.93 -18.72 4.71
C PHE A 244 -9.17 -18.62 5.61
N SER A 245 -10.21 -19.41 5.35
CA SER A 245 -11.25 -19.65 6.35
C SER A 245 -10.78 -20.76 7.28
N ILE A 246 -10.87 -20.52 8.59
CA ILE A 246 -10.33 -21.40 9.63
C ILE A 246 -11.37 -21.61 10.74
N GLY A 247 -11.57 -22.83 11.20
CA GLY A 247 -12.56 -23.12 12.23
C GLY A 247 -12.73 -24.61 12.49
N GLY A 248 -13.08 -24.98 13.72
CA GLY A 248 -13.39 -26.37 14.04
C GLY A 248 -12.23 -27.36 13.87
N GLY A 249 -10.97 -26.88 13.90
CA GLY A 249 -9.78 -27.68 13.58
C GLY A 249 -9.56 -27.93 12.08
N LYS A 250 -10.23 -27.15 11.22
CA LYS A 250 -10.11 -27.19 9.76
C LYS A 250 -9.64 -25.84 9.23
N PHE A 251 -9.07 -25.85 8.03
CA PHE A 251 -8.80 -24.65 7.25
C PHE A 251 -9.01 -24.91 5.76
N GLN A 252 -9.36 -23.86 5.04
CA GLN A 252 -9.54 -23.87 3.59
C GLN A 252 -9.05 -22.55 2.98
N ARG A 253 -8.57 -22.60 1.74
CA ARG A 253 -8.19 -21.41 0.98
C ARG A 253 -9.41 -20.82 0.28
N ILE A 254 -9.60 -19.51 0.38
CA ILE A 254 -10.58 -18.74 -0.38
C ILE A 254 -9.86 -17.99 -1.50
N VAL A 255 -10.44 -17.98 -2.69
CA VAL A 255 -9.84 -17.38 -3.89
C VAL A 255 -10.81 -16.41 -4.56
N MET A 256 -10.25 -15.40 -5.22
CA MET A 256 -10.99 -14.59 -6.20
C MET A 256 -10.88 -15.28 -7.55
N ALA A 257 -12.01 -15.49 -8.22
CA ALA A 257 -12.04 -16.13 -9.53
C ALA A 257 -13.02 -15.41 -10.47
N SER A 258 -12.76 -15.49 -11.76
CA SER A 258 -13.59 -14.89 -12.81
C SER A 258 -13.86 -15.89 -13.93
N SER A 259 -14.97 -15.73 -14.65
CA SER A 259 -15.20 -16.40 -15.93
C SER A 259 -14.32 -15.77 -17.01
N ASP A 260 -14.31 -16.38 -18.20
CA ASP A 260 -13.78 -15.73 -19.39
C ASP A 260 -14.54 -14.41 -19.67
N ALA A 261 -13.84 -13.41 -20.20
CA ALA A 261 -14.47 -12.15 -20.59
C ALA A 261 -15.31 -12.31 -21.87
N MET A 262 -16.53 -11.76 -21.86
CA MET A 262 -17.45 -11.82 -23.01
C MET A 262 -17.42 -10.51 -23.81
N ALA A 263 -17.33 -10.61 -25.13
CA ALA A 263 -17.38 -9.45 -26.02
C ALA A 263 -18.81 -8.89 -26.12
N VAL A 264 -18.93 -7.56 -26.11
CA VAL A 264 -20.20 -6.83 -26.27
C VAL A 264 -20.03 -5.74 -27.33
N ASP A 265 -21.10 -5.40 -28.05
CA ASP A 265 -21.10 -4.41 -29.13
C ASP A 265 -21.57 -3.01 -28.68
N MET A 266 -21.33 -2.68 -27.41
CA MET A 266 -21.73 -1.42 -26.76
C MET A 266 -23.26 -1.18 -26.72
N THR A 267 -24.06 -2.24 -26.81
CA THR A 267 -25.52 -2.19 -26.61
C THR A 267 -25.93 -2.92 -25.34
N MET A 268 -27.08 -2.57 -24.76
CA MET A 268 -27.60 -3.30 -23.60
C MET A 268 -28.08 -4.71 -24.02
N GLU A 269 -28.51 -4.86 -25.26
CA GLU A 269 -28.98 -6.11 -25.85
C GLU A 269 -27.85 -7.14 -25.98
N SER A 270 -26.65 -6.73 -26.41
CA SER A 270 -25.51 -7.67 -26.42
C SER A 270 -25.05 -8.02 -25.00
N VAL A 271 -25.09 -7.07 -24.06
CA VAL A 271 -24.83 -7.36 -22.63
C VAL A 271 -25.84 -8.36 -22.09
N GLU A 272 -27.13 -8.17 -22.34
CA GLU A 272 -28.20 -9.09 -21.93
C GLU A 272 -27.99 -10.49 -22.53
N ALA A 273 -27.66 -10.57 -23.82
CA ALA A 273 -27.38 -11.83 -24.49
C ALA A 273 -26.20 -12.59 -23.85
N GLN A 274 -25.12 -11.87 -23.49
CA GLN A 274 -23.95 -12.47 -22.82
C GLN A 274 -24.16 -12.71 -21.32
N MET A 275 -25.10 -12.03 -20.67
CA MET A 275 -25.32 -12.13 -19.22
C MET A 275 -25.58 -13.56 -18.77
N SER A 276 -26.40 -14.31 -19.52
CA SER A 276 -26.69 -15.72 -19.23
C SER A 276 -25.45 -16.62 -19.31
N VAL A 277 -24.47 -16.26 -20.13
CA VAL A 277 -23.20 -16.99 -20.28
C VAL A 277 -22.28 -16.71 -19.10
N VAL A 278 -22.17 -15.45 -18.67
CA VAL A 278 -21.34 -15.03 -17.53
C VAL A 278 -21.90 -15.56 -16.21
N MET A 279 -23.23 -15.57 -16.05
CA MET A 279 -23.92 -16.01 -14.82
C MET A 279 -24.25 -17.51 -14.79
N THR A 280 -23.57 -18.32 -15.61
CA THR A 280 -23.75 -19.77 -15.60
C THR A 280 -23.33 -20.41 -14.27
N ASP A 281 -24.06 -21.45 -13.85
CA ASP A 281 -23.68 -22.26 -12.68
C ASP A 281 -22.49 -23.21 -12.97
N ASP A 282 -22.10 -23.36 -14.25
CA ASP A 282 -20.89 -24.10 -14.62
C ASP A 282 -19.63 -23.31 -14.26
N THR A 283 -19.08 -23.63 -13.10
CA THR A 283 -17.88 -23.01 -12.55
C THR A 283 -16.58 -23.65 -13.02
N SER A 284 -16.63 -24.66 -13.90
CA SER A 284 -15.42 -25.38 -14.37
C SER A 284 -14.45 -24.51 -15.16
N LYS A 285 -14.93 -23.38 -15.69
CA LYS A 285 -14.14 -22.39 -16.43
C LYS A 285 -13.65 -21.21 -15.59
N LEU A 286 -13.97 -21.16 -14.29
CA LEU A 286 -13.51 -20.07 -13.46
C LEU A 286 -11.99 -20.11 -13.28
N GLN A 287 -11.35 -18.98 -13.54
CA GLN A 287 -9.91 -18.80 -13.42
C GLN A 287 -9.59 -18.05 -12.13
N ILE A 288 -8.62 -18.53 -11.35
CA ILE A 288 -8.21 -17.87 -10.10
C ILE A 288 -7.33 -16.67 -10.40
N PHE A 289 -7.71 -15.50 -9.90
CA PHE A 289 -6.95 -14.26 -10.05
C PHE A 289 -6.05 -14.00 -8.84
N LYS A 290 -4.75 -13.85 -9.11
CA LYS A 290 -3.70 -13.54 -8.13
C LYS A 290 -3.33 -12.06 -8.16
N SER A 291 -3.53 -11.36 -9.28
CA SER A 291 -3.25 -9.94 -9.46
C SER A 291 -4.23 -9.29 -10.44
N THR A 292 -4.24 -7.97 -10.48
CA THR A 292 -5.01 -7.21 -11.49
C THR A 292 -4.63 -7.59 -12.93
N PHE A 293 -3.40 -8.07 -13.15
CA PHE A 293 -2.93 -8.48 -14.48
C PHE A 293 -3.57 -9.76 -14.98
N ASP A 294 -4.04 -10.64 -14.10
CA ASP A 294 -4.78 -11.82 -14.52
C ASP A 294 -6.13 -11.41 -15.15
N ASP A 295 -6.76 -10.36 -14.60
CA ASP A 295 -7.99 -9.79 -15.18
C ASP A 295 -7.72 -9.01 -16.46
N LEU A 296 -6.64 -8.22 -16.54
CA LEU A 296 -6.26 -7.55 -17.80
C LEU A 296 -6.02 -8.56 -18.93
N LYS A 297 -5.32 -9.67 -18.66
CA LYS A 297 -5.15 -10.75 -19.64
C LYS A 297 -6.49 -11.36 -20.05
N ASN A 298 -7.39 -11.57 -19.08
CA ASN A 298 -8.74 -12.03 -19.35
C ASN A 298 -9.53 -11.06 -20.25
N LEU A 299 -9.27 -9.76 -20.13
CA LEU A 299 -9.83 -8.70 -20.98
C LEU A 299 -9.10 -8.51 -22.32
N GLY A 300 -8.09 -9.33 -22.63
CA GLY A 300 -7.40 -9.35 -23.92
C GLY A 300 -6.09 -8.56 -23.99
N PHE A 301 -5.56 -8.08 -22.87
CA PHE A 301 -4.24 -7.43 -22.83
C PHE A 301 -3.12 -8.49 -22.93
N SER A 302 -2.08 -8.16 -23.68
CA SER A 302 -0.86 -8.97 -23.81
C SER A 302 0.02 -8.93 -22.56
N ASP A 303 0.98 -9.85 -22.48
CA ASP A 303 1.98 -9.86 -21.41
C ASP A 303 2.86 -8.60 -21.45
N GLU A 304 3.20 -8.12 -22.65
CA GLU A 304 3.97 -6.90 -22.86
C GLU A 304 3.23 -5.65 -22.35
N GLU A 305 1.94 -5.53 -22.64
CA GLU A 305 1.10 -4.43 -22.13
C GLU A 305 0.97 -4.48 -20.60
N CYS A 306 0.84 -5.68 -20.02
CA CYS A 306 0.81 -5.84 -18.57
C CYS A 306 2.14 -5.47 -17.90
N GLN A 307 3.28 -5.78 -18.54
CA GLN A 307 4.62 -5.46 -18.02
C GLN A 307 4.84 -3.95 -17.84
N MET A 308 4.31 -3.13 -18.75
CA MET A 308 4.41 -1.66 -18.67
C MET A 308 3.87 -1.08 -17.35
N PHE A 309 2.87 -1.72 -16.74
CA PHE A 309 2.32 -1.28 -15.46
C PHE A 309 3.18 -1.66 -14.25
N TYR A 310 3.90 -2.80 -14.30
CA TYR A 310 4.83 -3.18 -13.23
C TYR A 310 5.97 -2.20 -13.15
N ASP A 311 6.49 -1.83 -14.32
CA ASP A 311 7.60 -0.91 -14.44
C ASP A 311 7.20 0.43 -13.79
N MET A 312 5.96 0.94 -13.92
CA MET A 312 5.52 2.22 -13.30
C MET A 312 5.85 2.38 -11.80
N THR A 313 5.94 1.27 -11.07
CA THR A 313 6.28 1.25 -9.65
C THR A 313 7.79 1.15 -9.36
N ALA A 314 8.58 0.73 -10.35
CA ALA A 314 10.03 0.68 -10.33
C ALA A 314 10.64 2.04 -10.73
N THR A 315 10.37 3.09 -9.96
CA THR A 315 10.85 4.45 -10.22
C THR A 315 12.32 4.67 -9.88
N GLN A 316 13.22 3.69 -9.98
CA GLN A 316 14.60 3.88 -9.51
C GLN A 316 15.64 3.20 -10.40
N GLN A 317 15.68 3.56 -11.69
CA GLN A 317 16.92 3.33 -12.43
C GLN A 317 17.98 4.34 -11.94
N GLU A 318 18.93 3.87 -11.12
CA GLU A 318 20.10 4.67 -10.76
C GLU A 318 21.02 4.80 -11.97
N LEU A 319 21.22 6.02 -12.45
CA LEU A 319 22.31 6.32 -13.39
C LEU A 319 23.61 6.45 -12.58
N GLY A 320 24.69 5.82 -13.04
CA GLY A 320 26.02 5.97 -12.45
C GLY A 320 26.53 7.42 -12.50
N PRO A 321 27.60 7.77 -11.76
CA PRO A 321 28.08 9.15 -11.68
C PRO A 321 28.53 9.69 -13.05
N ILE A 322 28.25 10.97 -13.31
CA ILE A 322 28.78 11.72 -14.45
C ILE A 322 30.03 12.50 -14.01
N GLU A 323 31.07 12.55 -14.85
CA GLU A 323 32.25 13.41 -14.62
C GLU A 323 31.88 14.88 -14.88
N ALA A 324 31.23 15.50 -13.89
CA ALA A 324 30.71 16.85 -13.99
C ALA A 324 31.83 17.90 -14.16
N VAL A 325 31.60 18.88 -15.04
CA VAL A 325 32.48 20.04 -15.22
C VAL A 325 31.84 21.30 -14.62
N PRO A 326 32.66 22.27 -14.16
CA PRO A 326 32.14 23.55 -13.69
C PRO A 326 31.32 24.29 -14.77
N ILE A 327 30.23 24.94 -14.35
CA ILE A 327 29.28 25.63 -15.20
C ILE A 327 29.30 27.12 -14.86
N ASP A 328 29.94 27.92 -15.71
CA ASP A 328 29.96 29.39 -15.57
C ASP A 328 28.77 30.05 -16.28
N SER A 329 28.33 29.47 -17.40
CA SER A 329 27.17 29.92 -18.17
C SER A 329 26.59 28.76 -18.99
N VAL A 330 25.35 28.94 -19.44
CA VAL A 330 24.61 28.00 -20.28
C VAL A 330 23.96 28.77 -21.43
N ASP A 331 24.14 28.29 -22.66
CA ASP A 331 23.32 28.67 -23.82
C ASP A 331 23.23 27.48 -24.78
N ASN A 332 22.53 26.43 -24.34
CA ASN A 332 22.60 25.13 -24.98
C ASN A 332 21.21 24.47 -25.12
N VAL A 333 21.15 23.48 -26.02
CA VAL A 333 19.96 22.71 -26.33
C VAL A 333 20.26 21.23 -26.10
N TRP A 334 19.36 20.52 -25.43
CA TRP A 334 19.48 19.09 -25.20
C TRP A 334 18.22 18.36 -25.65
N ASP A 335 18.40 17.21 -26.30
CA ASP A 335 17.34 16.21 -26.37
C ASP A 335 17.36 15.41 -25.07
N ILE A 336 16.41 15.71 -24.19
CA ILE A 336 16.25 15.05 -22.90
C ILE A 336 15.38 13.81 -23.04
N THR A 337 15.86 12.71 -22.45
CA THR A 337 15.17 11.45 -22.31
C THR A 337 14.99 11.19 -20.82
N ILE A 338 13.75 11.25 -20.35
CA ILE A 338 13.42 10.80 -19.00
C ILE A 338 13.24 9.30 -19.08
N LYS A 339 14.06 8.57 -18.31
CA LYS A 339 13.92 7.13 -18.14
C LYS A 339 12.77 6.90 -17.19
N SER A 340 11.57 6.83 -17.79
CA SER A 340 10.36 6.50 -17.07
C SER A 340 10.04 5.03 -17.27
N PRO A 341 9.37 4.39 -16.32
CA PRO A 341 9.08 2.99 -16.48
C PRO A 341 7.92 2.68 -17.45
N VAL A 342 7.12 3.67 -17.85
CA VAL A 342 6.14 3.52 -18.96
C VAL A 342 6.77 3.71 -20.33
N GLY A 343 8.09 3.72 -20.40
CA GLY A 343 8.86 4.05 -21.60
C GLY A 343 9.58 5.39 -21.49
N ASP A 344 10.53 5.57 -22.39
CA ASP A 344 11.32 6.80 -22.49
C ASP A 344 10.41 7.98 -22.88
N GLN A 345 10.44 9.05 -22.08
CA GLN A 345 9.79 10.30 -22.44
C GLN A 345 10.81 11.25 -23.04
N PHE A 346 10.49 11.80 -24.21
CA PHE A 346 11.40 12.64 -24.98
C PHE A 346 10.95 14.09 -24.93
N SER A 347 11.87 15.02 -24.76
CA SER A 347 11.62 16.46 -24.89
C SER A 347 12.89 17.17 -25.33
N ARG A 348 12.74 18.39 -25.83
CA ARG A 348 13.88 19.25 -26.16
C ARG A 348 14.00 20.38 -25.15
N LEU A 349 15.06 20.36 -24.36
CA LEU A 349 15.37 21.38 -23.37
C LEU A 349 16.19 22.49 -24.02
N VAL A 350 15.73 23.73 -23.89
CA VAL A 350 16.48 24.93 -24.28
C VAL A 350 16.74 25.73 -23.02
N LEU A 351 18.00 25.93 -22.64
CA LEU A 351 18.37 26.77 -21.50
C LEU A 351 19.35 27.86 -21.90
N ASN A 352 19.17 29.02 -21.30
CA ASN A 352 20.09 30.15 -21.35
C ASN A 352 20.27 30.72 -19.93
N SER A 353 21.50 31.09 -19.58
CA SER A 353 21.84 31.67 -18.28
C SER A 353 22.07 33.18 -18.37
N SER A 354 21.56 33.93 -17.40
CA SER A 354 21.98 35.30 -17.09
C SER A 354 22.54 35.35 -15.67
N GLY A 355 23.87 35.32 -15.56
CA GLY A 355 24.54 34.99 -14.31
C GLY A 355 24.14 33.58 -13.85
N ASN A 356 23.81 33.42 -12.57
CA ASN A 356 23.38 32.12 -12.04
C ASN A 356 21.91 31.79 -12.31
N SER A 357 21.12 32.64 -12.98
CA SER A 357 19.71 32.36 -13.26
C SER A 357 19.55 31.70 -14.63
N LEU A 358 18.81 30.59 -14.69
CA LEU A 358 18.47 29.87 -15.91
C LEU A 358 17.05 30.22 -16.38
N GLN A 359 16.90 30.40 -17.68
CA GLN A 359 15.62 30.63 -18.35
C GLN A 359 15.54 29.76 -19.61
N GLY A 360 14.32 29.52 -20.09
CA GLY A 360 14.10 28.76 -21.32
C GLY A 360 12.84 27.91 -21.25
N HIS A 361 12.83 26.82 -22.03
CA HIS A 361 11.66 25.96 -22.19
C HIS A 361 12.05 24.49 -22.31
N VAL A 362 11.17 23.62 -21.83
CA VAL A 362 11.11 22.21 -22.22
C VAL A 362 10.06 22.11 -23.32
N LEU A 363 10.50 21.90 -24.56
CA LEU A 363 9.65 21.75 -25.73
C LEU A 363 9.20 20.30 -25.84
N ASN A 364 7.89 20.08 -25.92
CA ASN A 364 7.30 18.76 -25.94
C ASN A 364 5.97 18.80 -26.72
N GLU A 365 5.85 18.00 -27.77
CA GLU A 365 4.66 17.97 -28.64
C GLU A 365 3.44 17.34 -27.94
N GLU A 366 3.66 16.32 -27.10
CA GLU A 366 2.61 15.55 -26.44
C GLU A 366 2.00 16.29 -25.24
N HIS A 367 2.85 16.91 -24.43
CA HIS A 367 2.46 17.56 -23.18
C HIS A 367 2.42 19.08 -23.27
N GLY A 368 2.81 19.64 -24.42
CA GLY A 368 2.96 21.06 -24.65
C GLY A 368 4.27 21.61 -24.06
N ASN A 369 4.67 22.77 -24.59
CA ASN A 369 5.86 23.48 -24.15
C ASN A 369 5.71 23.97 -22.70
N GLN A 370 6.76 23.81 -21.92
CA GLN A 370 6.79 24.17 -20.51
C GLN A 370 7.84 25.23 -20.25
N THR A 371 7.45 26.34 -19.65
CA THR A 371 8.38 27.39 -19.23
C THR A 371 9.25 26.89 -18.08
N VAL A 372 10.54 27.21 -18.15
CA VAL A 372 11.48 27.01 -17.05
C VAL A 372 11.20 28.04 -15.94
N LEU A 373 11.00 27.54 -14.74
CA LEU A 373 10.72 28.29 -13.52
C LEU A 373 11.82 28.06 -12.49
N ASP A 374 12.13 29.07 -11.68
CA ASP A 374 13.14 29.00 -10.62
C ASP A 374 14.50 28.42 -11.06
N GLY A 375 14.86 28.61 -12.33
CA GLY A 375 16.05 28.03 -12.92
C GLY A 375 17.32 28.66 -12.34
N LYS A 376 18.29 27.85 -11.92
CA LYS A 376 19.58 28.30 -11.38
C LYS A 376 20.74 27.36 -11.65
N ILE A 377 21.93 27.93 -11.73
CA ILE A 377 23.21 27.22 -11.56
C ILE A 377 23.51 27.20 -10.06
N GLU A 378 23.58 26.00 -9.48
CA GLU A 378 23.82 25.76 -8.06
C GLU A 378 25.22 25.17 -7.87
N ASN A 379 25.96 25.70 -6.88
CA ASN A 379 27.31 25.26 -6.52
C ASN A 379 28.34 25.21 -7.67
N SER A 380 28.07 25.91 -8.77
CA SER A 380 28.91 25.96 -9.98
C SER A 380 29.06 24.62 -10.73
N ASP A 381 28.27 23.59 -10.43
CA ASP A 381 28.34 22.29 -11.13
C ASP A 381 26.97 21.62 -11.36
N ALA A 382 25.88 22.22 -10.89
CA ALA A 382 24.52 21.69 -11.04
C ALA A 382 23.56 22.69 -11.67
N LEU A 383 22.76 22.22 -12.63
CA LEU A 383 21.61 22.91 -13.20
C LEU A 383 20.36 22.45 -12.48
N VAL A 384 19.62 23.39 -11.89
CA VAL A 384 18.35 23.12 -11.20
C VAL A 384 17.26 23.97 -11.81
N TRP A 385 16.14 23.36 -12.19
CA TRP A 385 15.00 24.10 -12.70
C TRP A 385 13.68 23.38 -12.45
N LYS A 386 12.57 24.11 -12.59
CA LYS A 386 11.23 23.56 -12.48
C LYS A 386 10.42 23.80 -13.74
N CYS A 387 9.47 22.91 -14.00
CA CYS A 387 8.46 23.07 -15.04
C CYS A 387 7.08 22.70 -14.48
N LYS A 388 6.03 23.35 -14.99
CA LYS A 388 4.64 22.96 -14.69
C LYS A 388 4.07 22.18 -15.87
N LEU A 389 3.81 20.90 -15.63
CA LEU A 389 3.03 20.07 -16.53
C LEU A 389 1.56 20.37 -16.30
N THR A 390 0.77 20.56 -17.36
CA THR A 390 -0.67 20.85 -17.24
C THR A 390 -1.56 19.73 -17.80
N LYS A 391 -0.98 18.80 -18.57
CA LYS A 391 -1.65 17.64 -19.17
C LYS A 391 -0.74 16.40 -19.06
N PRO A 392 -1.28 15.19 -18.86
CA PRO A 392 -2.69 14.91 -18.56
C PRO A 392 -3.07 15.28 -17.12
N VAL A 393 -2.09 15.32 -16.20
CA VAL A 393 -2.30 15.65 -14.78
C VAL A 393 -1.41 16.85 -14.39
N PRO A 394 -1.96 17.91 -13.78
CA PRO A 394 -1.17 19.07 -13.36
C PRO A 394 -0.13 18.70 -12.30
N MET A 395 1.15 18.84 -12.58
CA MET A 395 2.23 18.56 -11.62
C MET A 395 3.42 19.49 -11.82
N THR A 396 4.24 19.62 -10.78
CA THR A 396 5.52 20.35 -10.87
C THR A 396 6.65 19.35 -11.01
N LEU A 397 7.38 19.42 -12.11
CA LEU A 397 8.62 18.67 -12.33
C LEU A 397 9.79 19.53 -11.85
N THR A 398 10.64 18.97 -10.99
CA THR A 398 11.88 19.61 -10.53
C THR A 398 13.05 18.80 -11.05
N TYR A 399 13.87 19.41 -11.88
CA TYR A 399 15.05 18.80 -12.47
C TYR A 399 16.29 19.23 -11.71
N THR A 400 17.24 18.31 -11.55
CA THR A 400 18.58 18.57 -11.06
C THR A 400 19.53 17.74 -11.90
N GLY A 401 20.43 18.39 -12.64
CA GLY A 401 21.37 17.70 -13.51
C GLY A 401 22.74 18.36 -13.55
N GLN A 402 23.72 17.59 -14.00
CA GLN A 402 25.11 17.99 -14.16
C GLN A 402 25.54 17.75 -15.61
N VAL A 403 26.53 18.50 -16.07
CA VAL A 403 27.02 18.46 -17.46
C VAL A 403 28.44 17.92 -17.49
N ASP A 404 28.78 17.05 -18.44
CA ASP A 404 30.16 16.58 -18.67
C ASP A 404 30.93 17.45 -19.67
N LYS A 405 32.20 17.11 -19.88
CA LYS A 405 33.09 17.79 -20.85
C LYS A 405 32.57 17.78 -22.30
N ASP A 406 31.74 16.80 -22.64
CA ASP A 406 31.17 16.61 -23.97
C ASP A 406 29.77 17.26 -24.08
N GLN A 407 29.38 18.05 -23.07
CA GLN A 407 28.09 18.70 -22.94
C GLN A 407 26.89 17.74 -22.78
N ASN A 408 27.11 16.48 -22.42
CA ASN A 408 26.01 15.61 -22.03
C ASN A 408 25.47 16.04 -20.67
N LEU A 409 24.15 16.07 -20.56
CA LEU A 409 23.43 16.39 -19.34
C LEU A 409 22.91 15.10 -18.71
N GLN A 410 23.05 14.95 -17.40
CA GLN A 410 22.49 13.81 -16.68
C GLN A 410 21.97 14.25 -15.32
N GLY A 411 20.85 13.68 -14.87
CA GLY A 411 20.32 14.03 -13.57
C GLY A 411 19.08 13.28 -13.14
N LYS A 412 18.36 13.88 -12.20
CA LYS A 412 17.06 13.42 -11.70
C LYS A 412 15.97 14.44 -11.97
N VAL A 413 14.77 13.93 -12.20
CA VAL A 413 13.53 14.69 -12.28
C VAL A 413 12.54 14.16 -11.23
N VAL A 414 12.08 15.07 -10.37
CA VAL A 414 11.11 14.76 -9.32
C VAL A 414 9.78 15.44 -9.66
N GLY A 415 8.75 14.63 -9.88
CA GLY A 415 7.38 15.10 -10.10
C GLY A 415 6.59 15.17 -8.79
N THR A 416 5.99 16.33 -8.54
CA THR A 416 5.18 16.59 -7.35
C THR A 416 3.74 16.96 -7.71
N LEU A 417 2.80 16.26 -7.09
CA LEU A 417 1.36 16.48 -7.21
C LEU A 417 0.78 16.76 -5.81
N MET A 418 0.12 17.91 -5.64
CA MET A 418 -0.43 18.34 -4.34
C MET A 418 0.58 18.27 -3.17
N GLY A 419 1.85 18.59 -3.45
CA GLY A 419 2.93 18.58 -2.46
C GLY A 419 3.50 17.21 -2.12
N LYS A 420 3.05 16.13 -2.77
CA LYS A 420 3.61 14.78 -2.62
C LYS A 420 4.44 14.40 -3.84
N THR A 421 5.59 13.77 -3.63
CA THR A 421 6.36 13.15 -4.71
C THR A 421 5.56 11.99 -5.29
N VAL A 422 5.34 12.03 -6.59
CA VAL A 422 4.65 10.97 -7.35
C VAL A 422 5.53 10.39 -8.47
N MET A 423 6.70 10.98 -8.69
CA MET A 423 7.68 10.57 -9.68
C MET A 423 9.05 10.98 -9.18
N ASP A 424 10.02 10.09 -9.30
CA ASP A 424 11.45 10.33 -9.08
C ASP A 424 12.15 9.49 -10.13
N CYS A 425 12.61 10.11 -11.22
CA CYS A 425 13.19 9.38 -12.35
C CYS A 425 14.54 9.96 -12.72
N ALA A 426 15.39 9.13 -13.30
CA ALA A 426 16.61 9.62 -13.91
C ALA A 426 16.34 10.17 -15.32
N PHE A 427 17.15 11.12 -15.77
CA PHE A 427 17.10 11.61 -17.15
C PHE A 427 18.51 11.79 -17.72
N LEU A 428 18.58 11.65 -19.05
CA LEU A 428 19.77 11.87 -19.87
C LEU A 428 19.45 12.97 -20.87
N GLY A 429 20.43 13.80 -21.22
CA GLY A 429 20.31 14.86 -22.20
C GLY A 429 21.50 14.83 -23.15
N LYS A 430 21.24 14.65 -24.44
CA LYS A 430 22.28 14.73 -25.48
C LYS A 430 22.30 16.15 -26.06
N PRO A 431 23.47 16.80 -26.16
CA PRO A 431 23.53 18.14 -26.70
C PRO A 431 23.16 18.13 -28.19
N VAL A 432 22.45 19.16 -28.60
CA VAL A 432 22.00 19.39 -29.98
C VAL A 432 22.77 20.59 -30.53
N PHE A 433 23.27 20.49 -31.76
CA PHE A 433 24.09 21.51 -32.40
C PHE A 433 23.58 21.87 -33.80
N GLY A 434 24.06 23.00 -34.35
CA GLY A 434 23.74 23.45 -35.70
C GLY A 434 22.28 23.85 -35.88
N ASP A 435 21.76 23.67 -37.09
CA ASP A 435 20.42 24.13 -37.50
C ASP A 435 19.30 23.65 -36.56
N GLN A 436 19.41 22.43 -36.02
CA GLN A 436 18.42 21.88 -35.09
C GLN A 436 18.39 22.64 -33.74
N ALA A 437 19.56 23.06 -33.26
CA ALA A 437 19.67 23.86 -32.04
C ALA A 437 19.12 25.27 -32.27
N ASP A 438 19.43 25.87 -33.42
CA ASP A 438 18.95 27.20 -33.79
C ASP A 438 17.42 27.22 -33.93
N GLN A 439 16.85 26.19 -34.55
CA GLN A 439 15.39 26.04 -34.65
C GLN A 439 14.76 25.94 -33.26
N ALA A 440 15.31 25.12 -32.36
CA ALA A 440 14.79 24.97 -31.01
C ALA A 440 14.88 26.28 -30.20
N LYS A 441 15.97 27.04 -30.36
CA LYS A 441 16.13 28.37 -29.75
C LYS A 441 15.08 29.36 -30.29
N GLN A 442 14.78 29.33 -31.59
CA GLN A 442 13.71 30.14 -32.18
C GLN A 442 12.32 29.75 -31.65
N GLU A 443 12.02 28.45 -31.56
CA GLU A 443 10.77 27.94 -30.99
C GLU A 443 10.60 28.36 -29.52
N SER A 444 11.67 28.27 -28.73
CA SER A 444 11.71 28.75 -27.34
C SER A 444 11.42 30.26 -27.24
N GLN A 445 11.97 31.07 -28.16
CA GLN A 445 11.68 32.51 -28.21
C GLN A 445 10.23 32.81 -28.61
N GLN A 446 9.67 32.08 -29.57
CA GLN A 446 8.26 32.21 -29.95
C GLN A 446 7.35 31.83 -28.77
N GLN A 447 7.68 30.76 -28.04
CA GLN A 447 6.95 30.38 -26.84
C GLN A 447 7.00 31.47 -25.76
N ALA A 448 8.16 32.08 -25.53
CA ALA A 448 8.29 33.21 -24.60
C ALA A 448 7.34 34.38 -24.94
N GLN A 449 7.18 34.67 -26.24
CA GLN A 449 6.25 35.70 -26.72
C GLN A 449 4.78 35.31 -26.44
N LEU A 450 4.42 34.04 -26.68
CA LEU A 450 3.08 33.52 -26.40
C LEU A 450 2.77 33.55 -24.88
N ASP A 451 3.74 33.21 -24.04
CA ASP A 451 3.60 33.24 -22.58
C ASP A 451 3.47 34.69 -22.06
N GLY A 452 4.18 35.64 -22.68
CA GLY A 452 4.08 37.07 -22.41
C GLY A 452 2.73 37.69 -22.81
N GLN A 453 2.04 37.10 -23.80
CA GLN A 453 0.65 37.45 -24.15
C GLN A 453 -0.32 36.84 -23.13
N LYS A 454 -0.36 37.39 -21.91
CA LYS A 454 -1.33 36.97 -20.88
C LYS A 454 -2.75 36.91 -21.46
N LYS A 455 -3.32 35.70 -21.60
CA LYS A 455 -4.77 35.55 -21.76
C LYS A 455 -5.43 36.16 -20.51
N PRO A 456 -6.44 37.02 -20.64
CA PRO A 456 -7.12 37.61 -19.49
C PRO A 456 -7.60 36.47 -18.58
N GLY A 457 -7.28 36.58 -17.29
CA GLY A 457 -7.65 35.58 -16.29
C GLY A 457 -9.15 35.29 -16.31
N LEU A 458 -9.54 34.10 -15.87
CA LEU A 458 -10.91 33.59 -15.91
C LEU A 458 -11.94 34.61 -15.38
N LEU A 459 -11.61 35.29 -14.28
CA LEU A 459 -12.42 36.38 -13.69
C LEU A 459 -12.60 37.55 -14.67
N LYS A 460 -11.54 38.00 -15.34
CA LYS A 460 -11.60 39.12 -16.30
C LYS A 460 -12.39 38.76 -17.57
N ARG A 461 -12.44 37.47 -17.95
CA ARG A 461 -13.30 36.97 -19.03
C ARG A 461 -14.77 36.86 -18.63
N LEU A 462 -15.05 36.49 -17.38
CA LEU A 462 -16.41 36.40 -16.83
C LEU A 462 -17.03 37.80 -16.65
N PHE A 463 -16.25 38.80 -16.25
CA PHE A 463 -16.73 40.18 -16.04
C PHE A 463 -16.67 41.10 -17.27
N ALA A 464 -16.08 40.65 -18.38
CA ALA A 464 -16.10 41.42 -19.65
C ALA A 464 -17.35 41.12 -20.52
N LYS A 465 -18.21 40.21 -20.08
CA LYS A 465 -19.49 39.86 -20.72
C LYS A 465 -20.72 40.27 -19.89
N ALA A 466 -20.53 41.01 -18.79
CA ALA A 466 -21.56 41.78 -18.10
C ALA A 466 -21.33 43.25 -18.41
#